data_AF-A0A1R2D4M4-F1
#
_entry.id   AF-A0A1R2D4M4-F1
#
_cell.length_a   1.000
_cell.length_b   1.000
_cell.length_c   1.000
_cell.angle_alpha   90.00
_cell.angle_beta   90.00
_cell.angle_gamma   90.00
#
_symmetry.space_group_name_H-M   'P 1'
#
loop_
_entity.id
_entity.type
_entity.pdbx_description
1 polymer ?
#
loop_
_entity_poly.entity_id
_entity_poly.type
_entity_poly.pdbx_seq_one_letter_code
_entity_poly.pdbx_strand_id
1 'polypeptide(L)'
;MGCAPSRTNKSPSSKKSIQSKSLSILPGTFRHINEKEFSKVYSIGRSLGAGTFGEVMFCTHIKTNSRRAVKVFHKENLTTDFNKLKFENEINILKVLDHPNIVRVYEFFEDIKSFYIVMEHCRGGELFQEIMKLKQYEESQSAQIIRQLLSCISYLHSINICHRDLKPENILFDEKSDYMNIKLIDFGSACFFNEKPMKEGMGTAYYIAPEVLKNNYTQKCDVWSAGVILFILLTGSPPFSGSNNKEIFKSILKGVYNKDSLSKISASKEVLDLISHLLAPEKFRFTALEALEHPWFKNNNSTTIDQAVLSKTFNNLSHFETNNVLKDAVRTFIATQLMSVEEIKQAKEIFKALDTNGDGKLSKEELIIGYSGIMSEEDAIKHVERIMSQVDTDNNGYLEYSEFLKAAVDKDSMMNTKNMKHAFELFDKDGNGKISAEELKEVLQGDEPLDENIWKQVVEQLDVNGDGEIDLAEFEAFLNGND
;
A
#
# COMPACT_ATOMS: atom_id res chain seq x y z
N MET A 1 46.02 -42.02 -57.88
CA MET A 1 45.71 -41.79 -56.45
C MET A 1 44.95 -40.48 -56.36
N GLY A 2 43.62 -40.56 -56.25
CA GLY A 2 42.73 -39.41 -56.22
C GLY A 2 42.43 -38.98 -54.79
N CYS A 3 42.55 -37.68 -54.50
CA CYS A 3 42.13 -37.07 -53.24
C CYS A 3 40.65 -36.71 -53.33
N ALA A 4 39.83 -37.27 -52.43
CA ALA A 4 38.45 -36.90 -52.21
C ALA A 4 38.33 -35.91 -51.03
N PRO A 5 37.42 -34.91 -51.08
CA PRO A 5 37.23 -33.95 -50.00
C PRO A 5 36.27 -34.48 -48.92
N SER A 6 36.60 -34.19 -47.67
CA SER A 6 35.83 -34.56 -46.47
C SER A 6 34.54 -33.73 -46.35
N ARG A 7 33.43 -34.43 -46.11
CA ARG A 7 32.13 -33.84 -45.76
C ARG A 7 32.16 -33.33 -44.32
N THR A 8 31.99 -32.03 -44.13
CA THR A 8 31.69 -31.44 -42.81
C THR A 8 30.19 -31.38 -42.60
N ASN A 9 29.67 -32.18 -41.66
CA ASN A 9 28.32 -32.08 -41.15
C ASN A 9 28.12 -30.72 -40.46
N LYS A 10 27.24 -29.86 -40.99
CA LYS A 10 26.69 -28.73 -40.25
C LYS A 10 25.62 -29.25 -39.30
N SER A 11 25.88 -29.19 -38.00
CA SER A 11 24.85 -29.27 -36.97
C SER A 11 23.98 -28.00 -37.02
N PRO A 12 22.68 -28.09 -36.67
CA PRO A 12 21.81 -26.94 -36.64
C PRO A 12 22.24 -26.01 -35.50
N SER A 13 22.39 -24.72 -35.83
CA SER A 13 22.64 -23.65 -34.89
C SER A 13 21.61 -23.68 -33.77
N SER A 14 22.07 -23.90 -32.54
CA SER A 14 21.32 -23.70 -31.31
C SER A 14 20.69 -22.30 -31.31
N LYS A 15 19.36 -22.23 -31.28
CA LYS A 15 18.62 -21.00 -30.97
C LYS A 15 19.16 -20.48 -29.63
N LYS A 16 19.88 -19.36 -29.65
CA LYS A 16 20.21 -18.62 -28.43
C LYS A 16 18.88 -18.14 -27.85
N SER A 17 18.51 -18.66 -26.68
CA SER A 17 17.42 -18.11 -25.89
C SER A 17 17.77 -16.66 -25.55
N ILE A 18 17.01 -15.73 -26.09
CA ILE A 18 16.99 -14.35 -25.61
C ILE A 18 16.49 -14.44 -24.16
N GLN A 19 17.34 -14.14 -23.18
CA GLN A 19 16.86 -13.80 -21.84
C GLN A 19 16.06 -12.51 -21.99
N SER A 20 14.74 -12.61 -22.17
CA SER A 20 13.85 -11.47 -22.05
C SER A 20 13.93 -11.00 -20.60
N LYS A 21 14.27 -9.73 -20.38
CA LYS A 21 13.95 -9.06 -19.11
C LYS A 21 12.44 -9.26 -18.91
N SER A 22 12.03 -9.96 -17.87
CA SER A 22 10.61 -10.15 -17.54
C SER A 22 10.02 -8.78 -17.17
N LEU A 23 8.90 -8.41 -17.78
CA LEU A 23 8.14 -7.24 -17.38
C LEU A 23 7.53 -7.52 -15.99
N SER A 24 7.86 -6.71 -14.98
CA SER A 24 7.24 -6.77 -13.66
C SER A 24 6.07 -5.78 -13.60
N ILE A 25 4.90 -6.23 -13.17
CA ILE A 25 3.70 -5.40 -13.05
C ILE A 25 3.51 -5.04 -11.58
N LEU A 26 3.87 -3.81 -11.22
CA LEU A 26 3.68 -3.28 -9.88
C LEU A 26 2.29 -2.64 -9.74
N PRO A 27 1.73 -2.51 -8.51
CA PRO A 27 0.48 -1.77 -8.28
C PRO A 27 0.51 -0.33 -8.80
N GLY A 28 1.70 0.30 -8.76
CA GLY A 28 1.94 1.64 -9.31
C GLY A 28 1.69 1.75 -10.82
N THR A 29 1.82 0.65 -11.57
CA THR A 29 1.60 0.57 -13.04
C THR A 29 0.18 0.95 -13.45
N PHE A 30 -0.79 0.92 -12.54
CA PHE A 30 -2.18 1.30 -12.85
C PHE A 30 -2.54 2.69 -12.33
N ARG A 31 -1.61 3.38 -11.64
CA ARG A 31 -1.84 4.68 -10.99
C ARG A 31 -1.34 5.82 -11.87
N HIS A 32 -1.84 5.89 -13.11
CA HIS A 32 -1.53 6.96 -14.06
C HIS A 32 -2.54 8.10 -13.98
N ILE A 33 -2.21 9.21 -14.65
CA ILE A 33 -3.19 10.27 -14.90
C ILE A 33 -4.18 9.72 -15.93
N ASN A 34 -5.45 9.67 -15.56
CA ASN A 34 -6.52 9.29 -16.46
C ASN A 34 -6.87 10.49 -17.35
N GLU A 35 -6.71 10.31 -18.66
CA GLU A 35 -6.92 11.36 -19.66
C GLU A 35 -8.41 11.68 -19.91
N LYS A 36 -9.32 10.81 -19.45
CA LYS A 36 -10.77 11.06 -19.52
C LYS A 36 -11.15 12.16 -18.55
N GLU A 37 -12.14 12.97 -18.90
CA GLU A 37 -12.69 13.96 -17.97
C GLU A 37 -13.21 13.27 -16.70
N PHE A 38 -12.79 13.77 -15.52
CA PHE A 38 -13.19 13.21 -14.22
C PHE A 38 -14.70 12.99 -14.11
N SER A 39 -15.52 13.96 -14.56
CA SER A 39 -16.99 13.89 -14.52
C SER A 39 -17.62 12.81 -15.40
N LYS A 40 -16.86 12.22 -16.34
CA LYS A 40 -17.31 11.09 -17.18
C LYS A 40 -17.08 9.74 -16.50
N VAL A 41 -16.19 9.71 -15.51
CA VAL A 41 -15.77 8.49 -14.81
C VAL A 41 -16.36 8.43 -13.40
N TYR A 42 -16.43 9.58 -12.73
CA TYR A 42 -16.89 9.72 -11.35
C TYR A 42 -18.00 10.76 -11.21
N SER A 43 -18.94 10.47 -10.31
CA SER A 43 -19.94 11.43 -9.82
C SER A 43 -19.57 11.91 -8.43
N ILE A 44 -19.42 13.23 -8.25
CA ILE A 44 -19.12 13.87 -6.95
C ILE A 44 -20.40 13.91 -6.09
N GLY A 45 -20.24 13.57 -4.82
CA GLY A 45 -21.29 13.67 -3.80
C GLY A 45 -20.93 14.67 -2.71
N ARG A 46 -21.21 14.31 -1.46
CA ARG A 46 -21.04 15.19 -0.29
C ARG A 46 -19.56 15.43 0.04
N SER A 47 -19.29 16.57 0.70
CA SER A 47 -18.00 16.80 1.34
C SER A 47 -17.76 15.83 2.50
N LEU A 48 -16.53 15.32 2.58
CA LEU A 48 -16.05 14.46 3.65
C LEU A 48 -15.10 15.20 4.59
N GLY A 49 -14.39 16.22 4.10
CA GLY A 49 -13.49 17.03 4.90
C GLY A 49 -12.77 18.09 4.05
N ALA A 50 -11.91 18.87 4.70
CA ALA A 50 -11.06 19.86 4.06
C ALA A 50 -9.59 19.58 4.44
N GLY A 51 -8.71 19.60 3.46
CA GLY A 51 -7.26 19.54 3.63
C GLY A 51 -6.61 20.90 3.41
N THR A 52 -5.30 20.99 3.65
CA THR A 52 -4.51 22.24 3.55
C THR A 52 -4.58 22.92 2.18
N PHE A 53 -4.75 22.14 1.10
CA PHE A 53 -4.69 22.65 -0.28
C PHE A 53 -5.95 22.33 -1.11
N GLY A 54 -7.00 21.79 -0.47
CA GLY A 54 -8.11 21.23 -1.21
C GLY A 54 -9.23 20.66 -0.34
N GLU A 55 -10.30 20.23 -0.99
CA GLU A 55 -11.42 19.55 -0.35
C GLU A 55 -11.38 18.04 -0.60
N VAL A 56 -11.85 17.25 0.37
CA VAL A 56 -12.05 15.81 0.20
C VAL A 56 -13.53 15.56 0.06
N MET A 57 -13.93 14.96 -1.06
CA MET A 57 -15.31 14.71 -1.43
C MET A 57 -15.57 13.21 -1.55
N PHE A 58 -16.78 12.79 -1.23
CA PHE A 58 -17.26 11.47 -1.59
C PHE A 58 -17.50 11.43 -3.10
N CYS A 59 -17.13 10.34 -3.76
CA CYS A 59 -17.49 10.12 -5.16
C CYS A 59 -17.87 8.66 -5.43
N THR A 60 -18.63 8.46 -6.51
CA THR A 60 -19.03 7.14 -6.98
C THR A 60 -18.50 6.94 -8.39
N HIS A 61 -17.78 5.84 -8.62
CA HIS A 61 -17.40 5.43 -9.96
C HIS A 61 -18.66 5.03 -10.74
N ILE A 62 -18.92 5.71 -11.86
CA ILE A 62 -20.22 5.67 -12.55
C ILE A 62 -20.54 4.25 -13.05
N LYS A 63 -19.55 3.57 -13.64
CA LYS A 63 -19.76 2.24 -14.25
C LYS A 63 -19.88 1.13 -13.21
N THR A 64 -18.99 1.11 -12.22
CA THR A 64 -18.91 0.00 -11.24
C THR A 64 -19.82 0.22 -10.03
N ASN A 65 -20.32 1.45 -9.85
CA ASN A 65 -20.99 1.94 -8.65
C ASN A 65 -20.11 1.87 -7.38
N SER A 66 -18.79 1.80 -7.55
CA SER A 66 -17.85 1.72 -6.43
C SER A 66 -17.75 3.06 -5.72
N ARG A 67 -17.81 3.03 -4.39
CA ARG A 67 -17.64 4.21 -3.54
C ARG A 67 -16.16 4.53 -3.38
N ARG A 68 -15.82 5.81 -3.48
CA ARG A 68 -14.46 6.35 -3.39
C ARG A 68 -14.47 7.70 -2.68
N ALA A 69 -13.29 8.14 -2.26
CA ALA A 69 -13.04 9.51 -1.85
C ALA A 69 -12.19 10.18 -2.93
N VAL A 70 -12.35 11.48 -3.13
CA VAL A 70 -11.52 12.26 -4.04
C VAL A 70 -11.01 13.50 -3.34
N LYS A 71 -9.70 13.68 -3.30
CA LYS A 71 -9.05 14.90 -2.83
C LYS A 71 -8.88 15.82 -4.05
N VAL A 72 -9.50 17.00 -4.01
CA VAL A 72 -9.52 17.98 -5.10
C VAL A 72 -8.57 19.11 -4.77
N PHE A 73 -7.54 19.31 -5.60
CA PHE A 73 -6.58 20.40 -5.48
C PHE A 73 -6.84 21.44 -6.55
N HIS A 74 -7.24 22.65 -6.15
CA HIS A 74 -7.46 23.72 -7.11
C HIS A 74 -6.13 24.34 -7.56
N LYS A 75 -5.92 24.44 -8.87
CA LYS A 75 -4.68 25.00 -9.46
C LYS A 75 -4.45 26.47 -9.08
N GLU A 76 -5.52 27.21 -8.77
CA GLU A 76 -5.42 28.58 -8.24
C GLU A 76 -4.74 28.66 -6.86
N ASN A 77 -4.69 27.56 -6.10
CA ASN A 77 -3.98 27.48 -4.83
C ASN A 77 -2.50 27.03 -5.01
N LEU A 78 -2.13 26.60 -6.22
CA LEU A 78 -0.79 26.13 -6.60
C LEU A 78 0.00 27.21 -7.35
N THR A 79 -0.10 28.45 -6.88
CA THR A 79 0.50 29.64 -7.54
C THR A 79 2.01 29.77 -7.33
N THR A 80 2.56 29.13 -6.30
CA THR A 80 3.99 29.15 -6.00
C THR A 80 4.65 27.84 -6.43
N ASP A 81 5.91 27.92 -6.89
CA ASP A 81 6.70 26.72 -7.21
C ASP A 81 6.82 25.76 -6.03
N PHE A 82 6.83 26.31 -4.81
CA PHE A 82 6.81 25.55 -3.58
C PHE A 82 5.53 24.70 -3.42
N ASN A 83 4.34 25.27 -3.67
CA ASN A 83 3.08 24.52 -3.58
C ASN A 83 2.97 23.46 -4.70
N LYS A 84 3.46 23.77 -5.91
CA LYS A 84 3.52 22.80 -7.02
C LYS A 84 4.41 21.62 -6.68
N LEU A 85 5.61 21.88 -6.17
CA LEU A 85 6.55 20.84 -5.77
C LEU A 85 5.98 19.96 -4.65
N LYS A 86 5.27 20.54 -3.68
CA LYS A 86 4.57 19.77 -2.63
C LYS A 86 3.52 18.84 -3.21
N PHE A 87 2.71 19.33 -4.14
CA PHE A 87 1.68 18.53 -4.80
C PHE A 87 2.28 17.39 -5.64
N GLU A 88 3.29 17.69 -6.47
CA GLU A 88 4.00 16.67 -7.27
C GLU A 88 4.65 15.61 -6.38
N ASN A 89 5.26 16.02 -5.27
CA ASN A 89 5.84 15.11 -4.30
C ASN A 89 4.78 14.23 -3.61
N GLU A 90 3.61 14.76 -3.27
CA GLU A 90 2.49 13.97 -2.74
C GLU A 90 2.04 12.89 -3.74
N ILE A 91 1.91 13.23 -5.02
CA ILE A 91 1.58 12.25 -6.08
C ILE A 91 2.66 11.16 -6.19
N ASN A 92 3.92 11.56 -6.27
CA ASN A 92 5.04 10.62 -6.45
C ASN A 92 5.16 9.65 -5.27
N ILE A 93 4.93 10.13 -4.04
CA ILE A 93 4.85 9.29 -2.86
C ILE A 93 3.67 8.33 -2.98
N LEU A 94 2.46 8.85 -3.20
CA LEU A 94 1.24 8.03 -3.23
C LEU A 94 1.26 6.94 -4.32
N LYS A 95 1.97 7.15 -5.43
CA LYS A 95 2.14 6.14 -6.48
C LYS A 95 2.85 4.88 -6.01
N VAL A 96 3.84 5.00 -5.13
CA VAL A 96 4.69 3.88 -4.70
C VAL A 96 4.21 3.19 -3.42
N LEU A 97 3.21 3.73 -2.72
CA LEU A 97 2.74 3.13 -1.47
C LEU A 97 1.88 1.89 -1.71
N ASP A 98 2.25 0.80 -1.06
CA ASP A 98 1.47 -0.44 -1.00
C ASP A 98 1.54 -1.06 0.39
N HIS A 99 0.52 -0.81 1.21
CA HIS A 99 0.48 -1.28 2.59
C HIS A 99 -0.97 -1.46 3.07
N PRO A 100 -1.30 -2.51 3.84
CA PRO A 100 -2.69 -2.79 4.26
C PRO A 100 -3.33 -1.67 5.09
N ASN A 101 -2.50 -0.91 5.81
CA ASN A 101 -2.91 0.16 6.72
C ASN A 101 -2.63 1.57 6.19
N ILE A 102 -2.25 1.72 4.92
CA ILE A 102 -2.17 3.02 4.24
C ILE A 102 -3.34 3.14 3.26
N VAL A 103 -3.87 4.35 3.08
CA VAL A 103 -4.96 4.60 2.13
C VAL A 103 -4.54 4.23 0.70
N ARG A 104 -5.37 3.44 0.01
CA ARG A 104 -5.11 3.08 -1.38
C ARG A 104 -5.48 4.24 -2.31
N VAL A 105 -4.61 4.52 -3.28
CA VAL A 105 -4.91 5.41 -4.41
C VAL A 105 -5.27 4.56 -5.63
N TYR A 106 -6.35 4.95 -6.29
CA TYR A 106 -6.85 4.29 -7.49
C TYR A 106 -6.37 5.00 -8.74
N GLU A 107 -6.66 6.30 -8.86
CA GLU A 107 -6.43 7.05 -10.10
C GLU A 107 -6.14 8.53 -9.80
N PHE A 108 -5.48 9.18 -10.75
CA PHE A 108 -5.27 10.62 -10.77
C PHE A 108 -6.02 11.24 -11.95
N PHE A 109 -6.58 12.44 -11.79
CA PHE A 109 -7.12 13.21 -12.91
C PHE A 109 -6.60 14.64 -12.86
N GLU A 110 -6.57 15.27 -14.02
CA GLU A 110 -6.22 16.68 -14.18
C GLU A 110 -7.21 17.32 -15.16
N ASP A 111 -7.79 18.44 -14.78
CA ASP A 111 -8.50 19.32 -15.70
C ASP A 111 -7.90 20.73 -15.70
N ILE A 112 -8.52 21.67 -16.41
CA ILE A 112 -8.01 23.05 -16.53
C ILE A 112 -7.92 23.76 -15.16
N LYS A 113 -8.74 23.38 -14.19
CA LYS A 113 -8.91 24.07 -12.91
C LYS A 113 -8.34 23.32 -11.71
N SER A 114 -8.31 21.99 -11.76
CA SER A 114 -8.07 21.16 -10.59
C SER A 114 -7.30 19.89 -10.93
N PHE A 115 -6.63 19.36 -9.91
CA PHE A 115 -6.16 17.99 -9.87
C PHE A 115 -7.03 17.16 -8.92
N TYR A 116 -7.17 15.88 -9.20
CA TYR A 116 -7.99 14.95 -8.45
C TYR A 116 -7.18 13.72 -8.08
N ILE A 117 -7.19 13.35 -6.80
CA ILE A 117 -6.62 12.10 -6.32
C ILE A 117 -7.76 11.23 -5.85
N VAL A 118 -8.07 10.16 -6.60
CA VAL A 118 -9.13 9.21 -6.26
C VAL A 118 -8.56 8.13 -5.35
N MET A 119 -9.17 7.95 -4.19
CA MET A 119 -8.67 7.12 -3.10
C MET A 119 -9.77 6.28 -2.45
N GLU A 120 -9.33 5.34 -1.62
CA GLU A 120 -10.16 4.50 -0.76
C GLU A 120 -11.04 5.37 0.15
N HIS A 121 -12.31 4.99 0.26
CA HIS A 121 -13.26 5.68 1.12
C HIS A 121 -13.40 4.94 2.45
N CYS A 122 -12.65 5.38 3.45
CA CYS A 122 -12.72 4.85 4.81
C CYS A 122 -14.01 5.32 5.51
N ARG A 123 -14.79 4.38 6.04
CA ARG A 123 -16.15 4.63 6.57
C ARG A 123 -16.21 4.69 8.09
N GLY A 124 -15.15 4.27 8.77
CA GLY A 124 -15.08 4.21 10.22
C GLY A 124 -14.86 5.56 10.91
N GLY A 125 -14.49 6.61 10.15
CA GLY A 125 -14.27 7.96 10.67
C GLY A 125 -12.89 8.16 11.30
N GLU A 126 -12.63 9.36 11.81
CA GLU A 126 -11.33 9.76 12.38
C GLU A 126 -11.09 9.16 13.77
N LEU A 127 -9.86 8.69 14.00
CA LEU A 127 -9.42 8.24 15.32
C LEU A 127 -9.59 9.35 16.37
N PHE A 128 -9.32 10.61 16.00
CA PHE A 128 -9.50 11.76 16.89
C PHE A 128 -10.92 11.85 17.48
N GLN A 129 -11.94 11.65 16.65
CA GLN A 129 -13.34 11.75 17.09
C GLN A 129 -13.71 10.63 18.05
N GLU A 130 -13.15 9.43 17.85
CA GLU A 130 -13.37 8.31 18.76
C GLU A 130 -12.64 8.49 20.10
N ILE A 131 -11.41 9.03 20.09
CA ILE A 131 -10.69 9.45 21.31
C ILE A 131 -11.54 10.42 22.13
N MET A 132 -12.17 11.40 21.47
CA MET A 132 -13.05 12.38 22.14
C MET A 132 -14.32 11.75 22.74
N LYS A 133 -14.86 10.67 22.15
CA LYS A 133 -16.05 9.97 22.64
C LYS A 133 -15.75 9.04 23.81
N LEU A 134 -14.74 8.17 23.65
CA LEU A 134 -14.41 7.14 24.63
C LEU A 134 -13.60 7.68 25.81
N LYS A 135 -12.97 8.85 25.66
CA LYS A 135 -12.07 9.52 26.62
C LYS A 135 -10.76 8.75 26.89
N GLN A 136 -10.79 7.43 27.00
CA GLN A 136 -9.62 6.55 27.20
C GLN A 136 -9.84 5.20 26.52
N TYR A 137 -8.79 4.67 25.89
CA TYR A 137 -8.74 3.31 25.34
C TYR A 137 -8.07 2.36 26.33
N GLU A 138 -8.49 1.10 26.28
CA GLU A 138 -7.75 0.03 26.97
C GLU A 138 -6.37 -0.19 26.31
N GLU A 139 -5.42 -0.75 27.06
CA GLU A 139 -4.09 -1.04 26.54
C GLU A 139 -4.12 -1.99 25.34
N SER A 140 -4.99 -3.01 25.37
CA SER A 140 -5.15 -3.98 24.28
C SER A 140 -5.60 -3.31 22.98
N GLN A 141 -6.58 -2.41 23.06
CA GLN A 141 -7.08 -1.63 21.93
C GLN A 141 -6.01 -0.64 21.42
N SER A 142 -5.34 0.05 22.35
CA SER A 142 -4.25 0.96 22.03
C SER A 142 -3.10 0.22 21.34
N ALA A 143 -2.79 -1.01 21.76
CA ALA A 143 -1.78 -1.84 21.15
C ALA A 143 -2.14 -2.21 19.71
N GLN A 144 -3.39 -2.57 19.43
CA GLN A 144 -3.84 -2.86 18.07
C GLN A 144 -3.67 -1.66 17.12
N ILE A 145 -4.07 -0.46 17.57
CA ILE A 145 -3.96 0.77 16.78
C ILE A 145 -2.48 1.15 16.57
N ILE A 146 -1.69 1.19 17.65
CA ILE A 146 -0.29 1.63 17.58
C ILE A 146 0.59 0.63 16.84
N ARG A 147 0.31 -0.68 16.92
CA ARG A 147 1.02 -1.69 16.11
C ARG A 147 0.85 -1.42 14.62
N GLN A 148 -0.38 -1.15 14.18
CA GLN A 148 -0.66 -0.83 12.78
C GLN A 148 -0.04 0.51 12.35
N LEU A 149 -0.03 1.50 13.24
CA LEU A 149 0.62 2.78 12.96
C LEU A 149 2.14 2.63 12.82
N LEU A 150 2.78 1.92 13.76
CA LEU A 150 4.22 1.64 13.69
C LEU A 150 4.57 0.79 12.46
N SER A 151 3.70 -0.14 12.06
CA SER A 151 3.83 -0.92 10.83
C SER A 151 3.86 0.00 9.59
N CYS A 152 2.92 0.95 9.49
CA CYS A 152 2.94 1.97 8.43
C CYS A 152 4.24 2.78 8.43
N ILE A 153 4.70 3.20 9.63
CA ILE A 153 5.93 3.99 9.76
C ILE A 153 7.16 3.17 9.35
N SER A 154 7.23 1.91 9.78
CA SER A 154 8.31 0.97 9.42
C SER A 154 8.39 0.79 7.90
N TYR A 155 7.25 0.51 7.27
CA TYR A 155 7.13 0.41 5.82
C TYR A 155 7.63 1.68 5.12
N LEU A 156 7.08 2.85 5.47
CA LEU A 156 7.47 4.13 4.87
C LEU A 156 8.97 4.40 5.02
N HIS A 157 9.52 4.15 6.21
CA HIS A 157 10.94 4.37 6.49
C HIS A 157 11.84 3.43 5.69
N SER A 158 11.38 2.20 5.42
CA SER A 158 12.12 1.21 4.63
C SER A 158 12.27 1.61 3.16
N ILE A 159 11.31 2.38 2.61
CA ILE A 159 11.33 2.94 1.26
C ILE A 159 11.73 4.42 1.24
N ASN A 160 12.43 4.88 2.28
CA ASN A 160 12.97 6.23 2.41
C ASN A 160 11.91 7.37 2.39
N ILE A 161 10.71 7.12 2.89
CA ILE A 161 9.64 8.13 3.03
C ILE A 161 9.41 8.46 4.51
N CYS A 162 9.32 9.74 4.84
CA CYS A 162 8.96 10.23 6.17
C CYS A 162 7.65 11.01 6.09
N HIS A 163 6.69 10.72 6.98
CA HIS A 163 5.33 11.27 6.94
C HIS A 163 5.27 12.72 7.45
N ARG A 164 5.97 13.02 8.56
CA ARG A 164 6.15 14.35 9.18
C ARG A 164 4.92 15.02 9.80
N ASP A 165 3.69 14.55 9.53
CA ASP A 165 2.46 15.06 10.17
C ASP A 165 1.54 13.93 10.68
N LEU A 166 2.08 13.00 11.45
CA LEU A 166 1.29 11.95 12.09
C LEU A 166 0.50 12.53 13.28
N LYS A 167 -0.82 12.34 13.24
CA LYS A 167 -1.78 12.79 14.25
C LYS A 167 -3.09 11.98 14.13
N PRO A 168 -3.93 11.88 15.18
CA PRO A 168 -5.18 11.12 15.14
C PRO A 168 -6.18 11.60 14.07
N GLU A 169 -6.10 12.85 13.62
CA GLU A 169 -6.91 13.40 12.53
C GLU A 169 -6.52 12.79 11.17
N ASN A 170 -5.26 12.36 11.01
CA ASN A 170 -4.75 11.72 9.80
C ASN A 170 -4.83 10.18 9.86
N ILE A 171 -5.57 9.63 10.83
CA ILE A 171 -5.78 8.18 10.99
C ILE A 171 -7.27 7.92 10.97
N LEU A 172 -7.74 7.19 9.97
CA LEU A 172 -9.14 6.78 9.85
C LEU A 172 -9.31 5.31 10.25
N PHE A 173 -10.49 4.94 10.71
CA PHE A 173 -10.90 3.55 10.76
C PHE A 173 -11.43 3.11 9.39
N ASP A 174 -11.03 1.91 8.97
CA ASP A 174 -11.37 1.33 7.66
C ASP A 174 -12.89 1.24 7.48
N GLU A 175 -13.55 0.50 8.38
CA GLU A 175 -15.00 0.28 8.37
C GLU A 175 -15.62 0.49 9.75
N LYS A 176 -16.92 0.85 9.78
CA LYS A 176 -17.64 1.06 11.06
C LYS A 176 -17.74 -0.20 11.91
N SER A 177 -17.82 -1.36 11.26
CA SER A 177 -17.90 -2.67 11.91
C SER A 177 -16.53 -3.21 12.35
N ASP A 178 -15.45 -2.60 11.88
CA ASP A 178 -14.07 -3.01 12.15
C ASP A 178 -13.31 -1.83 12.79
N TYR A 179 -13.71 -1.54 14.04
CA TYR A 179 -13.29 -0.37 14.81
C TYR A 179 -11.84 -0.42 15.30
N MET A 180 -11.03 -1.35 14.80
CA MET A 180 -9.62 -1.54 15.19
C MET A 180 -8.67 -1.53 13.99
N ASN A 181 -9.16 -1.67 12.76
CA ASN A 181 -8.35 -1.60 11.56
C ASN A 181 -8.21 -0.16 11.07
N ILE A 182 -6.99 0.38 11.09
CA ILE A 182 -6.73 1.77 10.73
C ILE A 182 -6.23 1.94 9.29
N LYS A 183 -6.40 3.16 8.77
CA LYS A 183 -5.87 3.66 7.51
C LYS A 183 -5.19 5.00 7.74
N LEU A 184 -3.89 5.04 7.50
CA LEU A 184 -3.12 6.28 7.48
C LEU A 184 -3.44 7.05 6.19
N ILE A 185 -3.79 8.32 6.35
CA ILE A 185 -4.15 9.23 5.26
C ILE A 185 -3.26 10.49 5.28
N ASP A 186 -3.37 11.28 4.22
CA ASP A 186 -2.77 12.61 4.05
C ASP A 186 -1.23 12.68 4.04
N PHE A 187 -0.66 12.53 2.83
CA PHE A 187 0.77 12.56 2.58
C PHE A 187 1.29 13.92 2.09
N GLY A 188 0.49 14.99 2.20
CA GLY A 188 0.87 16.33 1.72
C GLY A 188 2.07 16.95 2.45
N SER A 189 2.40 16.45 3.64
CA SER A 189 3.62 16.81 4.37
C SER A 189 4.73 15.77 4.24
N ALA A 190 4.51 14.63 3.59
CA ALA A 190 5.51 13.58 3.50
C ALA A 190 6.67 13.99 2.56
N CYS A 191 7.84 13.36 2.69
CA CYS A 191 8.94 13.53 1.74
C CYS A 191 9.81 12.29 1.66
N PHE A 192 10.50 12.16 0.52
CA PHE A 192 11.66 11.29 0.44
C PHE A 192 12.82 11.86 1.28
N PHE A 193 13.44 11.03 2.10
CA PHE A 193 14.62 11.39 2.87
C PHE A 193 15.85 10.61 2.40
N ASN A 194 17.02 11.08 2.79
CA ASN A 194 18.28 10.38 2.59
C ASN A 194 19.12 10.52 3.87
N GLU A 195 20.42 10.21 3.81
CA GLU A 195 21.31 10.30 4.97
C GLU A 195 21.47 11.72 5.53
N LYS A 196 21.09 12.77 4.77
CA LYS A 196 21.17 14.15 5.24
C LYS A 196 19.96 14.50 6.11
N PRO A 197 20.16 15.27 7.19
CA PRO A 197 19.06 15.74 8.03
C PRO A 197 18.07 16.60 7.25
N MET A 198 16.79 16.41 7.54
CA MET A 198 15.70 17.25 7.08
C MET A 198 15.71 18.59 7.83
N LYS A 199 15.35 19.67 7.11
CA LYS A 199 15.46 21.06 7.59
C LYS A 199 14.16 21.85 7.59
N GLU A 200 13.11 21.34 6.98
CA GLU A 200 11.82 22.03 6.95
C GLU A 200 11.04 21.68 8.22
N GLY A 201 10.76 22.67 9.07
CA GLY A 201 9.93 22.49 10.24
C GLY A 201 8.48 22.24 9.82
N MET A 202 8.00 21.01 9.99
CA MET A 202 6.62 20.60 9.71
C MET A 202 6.01 19.91 10.93
N GLY A 203 4.68 19.85 10.97
CA GLY A 203 3.94 19.07 11.97
C GLY A 203 3.02 19.91 12.84
N THR A 204 2.05 19.22 13.42
CA THR A 204 1.04 19.81 14.30
C THR A 204 1.58 19.95 15.74
N ALA A 205 1.24 21.04 16.43
CA ALA A 205 1.98 21.52 17.61
C ALA A 205 2.14 20.51 18.77
N TYR A 206 1.17 19.61 18.99
CA TYR A 206 1.24 18.61 20.06
C TYR A 206 2.09 17.38 19.70
N TYR A 207 2.23 17.07 18.41
CA TYR A 207 2.84 15.83 17.92
C TYR A 207 4.26 16.03 17.41
N ILE A 208 4.67 17.29 17.17
CA ILE A 208 6.00 17.63 16.66
C ILE A 208 7.13 17.18 17.60
N ALA A 209 8.17 16.58 17.03
CA ALA A 209 9.33 16.13 17.78
C ALA A 209 10.28 17.30 18.14
N PRO A 210 11.03 17.24 19.26
CA PRO A 210 11.91 18.32 19.71
C PRO A 210 12.98 18.73 18.69
N GLU A 211 13.51 17.79 17.93
CA GLU A 211 14.51 18.02 16.89
C GLU A 211 13.94 18.68 15.62
N VAL A 212 12.65 18.51 15.33
CA VAL A 212 11.98 19.17 14.20
C VAL A 212 11.90 20.68 14.46
N LEU A 213 11.66 21.09 15.71
CA LEU A 213 11.72 22.50 16.14
C LEU A 213 13.13 23.12 15.96
N LYS A 214 14.15 22.29 15.79
CA LYS A 214 15.54 22.69 15.54
C LYS A 214 15.93 22.61 14.08
N ASN A 215 15.02 22.21 13.18
CA ASN A 215 15.25 22.06 11.75
C ASN A 215 16.46 21.17 11.41
N ASN A 216 16.68 20.13 12.19
CA ASN A 216 17.74 19.16 11.97
C ASN A 216 17.32 17.82 12.56
N TYR A 217 16.65 17.01 11.75
CA TYR A 217 16.00 15.78 12.18
C TYR A 217 16.03 14.70 11.10
N THR A 218 15.78 13.47 11.54
CA THR A 218 15.66 12.26 10.72
C THR A 218 14.22 11.75 10.75
N GLN A 219 13.94 10.65 10.05
CA GLN A 219 12.62 10.01 9.99
C GLN A 219 12.08 9.59 11.37
N LYS A 220 12.93 9.51 12.41
CA LYS A 220 12.52 9.21 13.79
C LYS A 220 11.55 10.22 14.38
N CYS A 221 11.32 11.37 13.76
CA CYS A 221 10.25 12.28 14.16
C CYS A 221 8.86 11.61 14.11
N ASP A 222 8.62 10.69 13.17
CA ASP A 222 7.35 9.96 13.06
C ASP A 222 7.14 9.03 14.27
N VAL A 223 8.21 8.41 14.78
CA VAL A 223 8.18 7.53 15.95
C VAL A 223 7.83 8.32 17.23
N TRP A 224 8.31 9.56 17.33
CA TRP A 224 7.91 10.46 18.41
C TRP A 224 6.41 10.76 18.35
N SER A 225 5.90 11.12 17.16
CA SER A 225 4.47 11.39 16.96
C SER A 225 3.62 10.17 17.34
N ALA A 226 4.06 8.95 16.99
CA ALA A 226 3.39 7.71 17.43
C ALA A 226 3.40 7.55 18.97
N GLY A 227 4.49 7.91 19.64
CA GLY A 227 4.56 7.94 21.11
C GLY A 227 3.58 8.95 21.74
N VAL A 228 3.42 10.12 21.12
CA VAL A 228 2.43 11.12 21.55
C VAL A 228 1.01 10.58 21.37
N ILE A 229 0.71 9.94 20.23
CA ILE A 229 -0.60 9.33 19.96
C ILE A 229 -0.89 8.22 20.98
N LEU A 230 0.06 7.31 21.25
CA LEU A 230 -0.09 6.27 22.26
C LEU A 230 -0.41 6.86 23.64
N PHE A 231 0.31 7.91 24.06
CA PHE A 231 0.04 8.56 25.34
C PHE A 231 -1.38 9.14 25.39
N ILE A 232 -1.85 9.75 24.30
CA ILE A 232 -3.21 10.30 24.21
C ILE A 232 -4.26 9.20 24.23
N LEU A 233 -4.06 8.09 23.52
CA LEU A 233 -4.99 6.95 23.53
C LEU A 233 -5.24 6.44 24.96
N LEU A 234 -4.18 6.32 25.75
CA LEU A 234 -4.23 5.81 27.11
C LEU A 234 -4.81 6.81 28.12
N THR A 235 -4.43 8.09 28.01
CA THR A 235 -4.73 9.08 29.05
C THR A 235 -5.87 10.04 28.70
N GLY A 236 -6.20 10.17 27.42
CA GLY A 236 -7.12 11.18 26.89
C GLY A 236 -6.53 12.59 26.84
N SER A 237 -5.23 12.78 27.08
CA SER A 237 -4.59 14.10 27.13
C SER A 237 -3.17 14.06 26.56
N PRO A 238 -2.67 15.15 25.95
CA PRO A 238 -1.33 15.16 25.38
C PRO A 238 -0.24 15.12 26.48
N PRO A 239 0.92 14.48 26.21
CA PRO A 239 2.03 14.38 27.17
C PRO A 239 2.71 15.74 27.43
N PHE A 240 2.65 16.65 26.46
CA PHE A 240 3.19 18.00 26.54
C PHE A 240 2.07 19.00 26.28
N SER A 241 1.87 19.94 27.20
CA SER A 241 0.77 20.89 27.15
C SER A 241 1.21 22.30 27.50
N GLY A 242 0.37 23.28 27.15
CA GLY A 242 0.60 24.70 27.39
C GLY A 242 -0.61 25.51 26.93
N SER A 243 -0.73 26.75 27.38
CA SER A 243 -1.85 27.63 27.01
C SER A 243 -1.79 28.12 25.56
N ASN A 244 -0.62 28.01 24.92
CA ASN A 244 -0.36 28.42 23.55
C ASN A 244 0.84 27.64 22.96
N ASN A 245 1.05 27.74 21.65
CA ASN A 245 2.12 27.02 20.94
C ASN A 245 3.51 27.26 21.54
N LYS A 246 3.83 28.48 22.02
CA LYS A 246 5.15 28.75 22.61
C LYS A 246 5.38 27.95 23.88
N GLU A 247 4.35 27.83 24.72
CA GLU A 247 4.42 27.03 25.94
C GLU A 247 4.47 25.53 25.65
N ILE A 248 3.69 25.05 24.68
CA ILE A 248 3.72 23.66 24.21
C ILE A 248 5.13 23.32 23.72
N PHE A 249 5.71 24.14 22.83
CA PHE A 249 7.07 23.93 22.32
C PHE A 249 8.12 23.97 23.44
N LYS A 250 7.96 24.85 24.43
CA LYS A 250 8.82 24.87 25.61
C LYS A 250 8.70 23.58 26.43
N SER A 251 7.51 23.00 26.55
CA SER A 251 7.28 21.71 27.20
C SER A 251 7.92 20.56 26.43
N ILE A 252 7.76 20.54 25.10
CA ILE A 252 8.36 19.53 24.21
C ILE A 252 9.88 19.58 24.29
N LEU A 253 10.49 20.77 24.20
CA LEU A 253 11.94 20.94 24.28
C LEU A 253 12.55 20.56 25.64
N LYS A 254 11.76 20.62 26.72
CA LYS A 254 12.17 20.09 28.03
C LYS A 254 12.18 18.57 28.07
N GLY A 255 11.31 17.91 27.28
CA GLY A 255 11.23 16.46 27.18
C GLY A 255 10.70 15.75 28.44
N VAL A 256 10.12 16.49 29.39
CA VAL A 256 9.54 15.92 30.61
C VAL A 256 8.02 15.89 30.48
N TYR A 257 7.46 14.70 30.31
CA TYR A 257 6.00 14.47 30.31
C TYR A 257 5.54 13.92 31.67
N ASN A 258 4.26 14.13 31.98
CA ASN A 258 3.70 13.77 33.28
C ASN A 258 3.45 12.25 33.39
N LYS A 259 4.38 11.54 34.04
CA LYS A 259 4.24 10.10 34.33
C LYS A 259 3.10 9.79 35.31
N ASP A 260 2.71 10.74 36.16
CA ASP A 260 1.60 10.54 37.12
C ASP A 260 0.26 10.37 36.40
N SER A 261 0.12 10.89 35.19
CA SER A 261 -1.07 10.65 34.35
C SER A 261 -1.19 9.17 33.97
N LEU A 262 -0.06 8.50 33.71
CA LEU A 262 -0.02 7.09 33.36
C LEU A 262 -0.20 6.19 34.60
N SER A 263 0.28 6.63 35.78
CA SER A 263 0.05 5.87 37.02
C SER A 263 -1.41 5.86 37.44
N LYS A 264 -2.20 6.89 37.08
CA LYS A 264 -3.64 6.99 37.41
C LYS A 264 -4.51 5.99 36.64
N ILE A 265 -4.04 5.52 35.49
CA ILE A 265 -4.77 4.56 34.64
C ILE A 265 -4.25 3.12 34.82
N SER A 266 -3.40 2.88 35.82
CA SER A 266 -2.79 1.57 36.09
C SER A 266 -2.05 0.96 34.89
N ALA A 267 -1.39 1.81 34.10
CA ALA A 267 -0.64 1.39 32.92
C ALA A 267 0.42 0.32 33.26
N SER A 268 0.52 -0.73 32.43
CA SER A 268 1.49 -1.82 32.55
C SER A 268 2.93 -1.30 32.50
N LYS A 269 3.87 -2.05 33.08
CA LYS A 269 5.29 -1.66 33.04
C LYS A 269 5.81 -1.64 31.60
N GLU A 270 5.28 -2.53 30.79
CA GLU A 270 5.61 -2.72 29.39
C GLU A 270 5.18 -1.51 28.55
N VAL A 271 3.98 -0.96 28.75
CA VAL A 271 3.57 0.25 27.98
C VAL A 271 4.33 1.49 28.41
N LEU A 272 4.65 1.60 29.71
CA LEU A 272 5.48 2.70 30.23
C LEU A 272 6.88 2.66 29.62
N ASP A 273 7.45 1.46 29.50
CA ASP A 273 8.75 1.23 28.87
C ASP A 273 8.73 1.60 27.39
N LEU A 274 7.72 1.14 26.64
CA LEU A 274 7.56 1.50 25.22
C LEU A 274 7.45 3.02 25.02
N ILE A 275 6.58 3.70 25.78
CA ILE A 275 6.42 5.17 25.69
C ILE A 275 7.76 5.87 25.96
N SER A 276 8.56 5.37 26.91
CA SER A 276 9.86 5.96 27.23
C SER A 276 10.85 5.87 26.07
N HIS A 277 10.78 4.79 25.27
CA HIS A 277 11.60 4.60 24.08
C HIS A 277 11.08 5.41 22.87
N LEU A 278 9.77 5.55 22.71
CA LEU A 278 9.15 6.36 21.65
C LEU A 278 9.35 7.87 21.88
N LEU A 279 9.28 8.32 23.13
CA LEU A 279 9.46 9.72 23.54
C LEU A 279 10.89 10.02 24.04
N ALA A 280 11.86 9.18 23.68
CA ALA A 280 13.27 9.44 23.97
C ALA A 280 13.83 10.55 23.07
N PRO A 281 14.97 11.17 23.45
CA PRO A 281 15.75 12.00 22.54
C PRO A 281 16.09 11.23 21.26
N GLU A 282 16.08 11.89 20.10
CA GLU A 282 16.22 11.28 18.76
C GLU A 282 17.32 10.21 18.68
N LYS A 283 18.50 10.48 19.26
CA LYS A 283 19.65 9.56 19.26
C LYS A 283 19.36 8.20 19.88
N PHE A 284 18.52 8.16 20.91
CA PHE A 284 18.19 6.95 21.68
C PHE A 284 16.78 6.43 21.38
N ARG A 285 16.00 7.18 20.59
CA ARG A 285 14.65 6.79 20.21
C ARG A 285 14.71 5.55 19.34
N PHE A 286 13.79 4.63 19.58
CA PHE A 286 13.62 3.48 18.71
C PHE A 286 13.32 3.89 17.27
N THR A 287 13.70 3.04 16.33
CA THR A 287 13.10 2.95 15.01
C THR A 287 11.69 2.37 15.14
N ALA A 288 10.86 2.51 14.10
CA ALA A 288 9.54 1.89 14.10
C ALA A 288 9.62 0.36 14.18
N LEU A 289 10.59 -0.25 13.51
CA LEU A 289 10.85 -1.70 13.55
C LEU A 289 11.24 -2.17 14.97
N GLU A 290 12.20 -1.51 15.62
CA GLU A 290 12.56 -1.82 17.02
C GLU A 290 11.35 -1.66 17.97
N ALA A 291 10.47 -0.69 17.72
CA ALA A 291 9.26 -0.52 18.51
C ALA A 291 8.23 -1.64 18.28
N LEU A 292 8.07 -2.14 17.05
CA LEU A 292 7.16 -3.25 16.73
C LEU A 292 7.54 -4.55 17.45
N GLU A 293 8.83 -4.79 17.63
CA GLU A 293 9.34 -5.98 18.33
C GLU A 293 9.17 -5.93 19.86
N HIS A 294 8.70 -4.79 20.38
CA HIS A 294 8.61 -4.55 21.82
C HIS A 294 7.66 -5.55 22.53
N PRO A 295 8.02 -6.09 23.70
CA PRO A 295 7.22 -7.11 24.42
C PRO A 295 5.76 -6.71 24.70
N TRP A 296 5.47 -5.41 24.80
CA TRP A 296 4.11 -4.91 25.00
C TRP A 296 3.13 -5.40 23.93
N PHE A 297 3.56 -5.54 22.67
CA PHE A 297 2.70 -6.06 21.60
C PHE A 297 2.48 -7.57 21.72
N LYS A 298 3.50 -8.34 22.12
CA LYS A 298 3.41 -9.80 22.30
C LYS A 298 2.36 -10.18 23.34
N ASN A 299 2.26 -9.40 24.42
CA ASN A 299 1.31 -9.64 25.50
C ASN A 299 -0.13 -9.19 25.19
N ASN A 300 -0.34 -8.45 24.10
CA ASN A 300 -1.63 -7.90 23.68
C ASN A 300 -2.12 -8.45 22.33
N ASN A 301 -1.41 -9.43 21.75
CA ASN A 301 -1.82 -10.07 20.50
C ASN A 301 -2.86 -11.16 20.76
N SER A 302 -4.06 -11.01 20.19
CA SER A 302 -5.15 -11.99 20.30
C SER A 302 -5.81 -12.30 18.95
N THR A 303 -5.04 -12.37 17.88
CA THR A 303 -5.56 -12.77 16.57
C THR A 303 -5.40 -14.28 16.39
N THR A 304 -6.44 -15.03 16.70
CA THR A 304 -6.56 -16.44 16.29
C THR A 304 -7.10 -16.48 14.87
N ILE A 305 -6.26 -16.89 13.91
CA ILE A 305 -6.71 -17.17 12.54
C ILE A 305 -7.45 -18.51 12.54
N ASP A 306 -8.58 -18.57 11.83
CA ASP A 306 -9.23 -19.84 11.51
C ASP A 306 -8.32 -20.68 10.59
N GLN A 307 -7.92 -21.87 11.06
CA GLN A 307 -7.07 -22.79 10.31
C GLN A 307 -7.64 -23.14 8.93
N ALA A 308 -8.96 -23.20 8.78
CA ALA A 308 -9.59 -23.47 7.48
C ALA A 308 -9.37 -22.31 6.49
N VAL A 309 -9.46 -21.05 6.97
CA VAL A 309 -9.22 -19.85 6.16
C VAL A 309 -7.73 -19.74 5.77
N LEU A 310 -6.84 -20.04 6.72
CA LEU A 310 -5.40 -20.11 6.45
C LEU A 310 -5.09 -21.16 5.37
N SER A 311 -5.64 -22.36 5.52
CA SER A 311 -5.43 -23.48 4.58
C SER A 311 -5.97 -23.16 3.19
N LYS A 312 -7.15 -22.52 3.09
CA LYS A 312 -7.69 -22.07 1.80
C LYS A 312 -6.76 -21.04 1.14
N THR A 313 -6.30 -20.06 1.90
CA THR A 313 -5.41 -19.00 1.40
C THR A 313 -4.08 -19.59 0.90
N PHE A 314 -3.51 -20.51 1.67
CA PHE A 314 -2.31 -21.22 1.29
C PHE A 314 -2.48 -22.13 0.08
N ASN A 315 -3.66 -22.71 -0.11
CA ASN A 315 -3.99 -23.44 -1.32
C ASN A 315 -4.11 -22.52 -2.54
N ASN A 316 -4.67 -21.31 -2.38
CA ASN A 316 -4.75 -20.33 -3.46
C ASN A 316 -3.34 -19.87 -3.88
N LEU A 317 -2.50 -19.46 -2.93
CA LEU A 317 -1.10 -19.11 -3.19
C LEU A 317 -0.35 -20.26 -3.89
N SER A 318 -0.62 -21.50 -3.46
CA SER A 318 0.06 -22.64 -4.04
C SER A 318 -0.41 -22.96 -5.47
N HIS A 319 -1.62 -22.63 -5.86
CA HIS A 319 -2.09 -22.85 -7.24
C HIS A 319 -2.03 -21.58 -8.09
N PHE A 320 -1.42 -20.51 -7.57
CA PHE A 320 -1.22 -19.30 -8.34
C PHE A 320 -0.19 -19.54 -9.43
N GLU A 321 -0.64 -19.48 -10.67
CA GLU A 321 0.22 -19.52 -11.84
C GLU A 321 -0.15 -18.36 -12.77
N THR A 322 0.87 -17.64 -13.20
CA THR A 322 0.78 -16.63 -14.27
C THR A 322 1.98 -16.82 -15.19
N ASN A 323 1.81 -17.56 -16.27
CA ASN A 323 2.85 -17.69 -17.29
C ASN A 323 2.81 -16.57 -18.34
N ASN A 324 1.89 -15.61 -18.19
CA ASN A 324 1.66 -14.54 -19.14
C ASN A 324 1.48 -13.18 -18.44
N VAL A 325 2.22 -12.19 -18.94
CA VAL A 325 2.24 -10.80 -18.45
C VAL A 325 0.86 -10.16 -18.45
N LEU A 326 0.00 -10.44 -19.45
CA LEU A 326 -1.35 -9.90 -19.50
C LEU A 326 -2.26 -10.52 -18.42
N LYS A 327 -2.16 -11.84 -18.16
CA LYS A 327 -2.89 -12.48 -17.06
C LYS A 327 -2.48 -11.88 -15.72
N ASP A 328 -1.18 -11.69 -15.53
CA ASP A 328 -0.64 -11.10 -14.30
C ASP A 328 -1.10 -9.65 -14.12
N ALA A 329 -1.05 -8.84 -15.19
CA ALA A 329 -1.51 -7.46 -15.17
C ALA A 329 -2.99 -7.35 -14.85
N VAL A 330 -3.84 -8.16 -15.50
CA VAL A 330 -5.28 -8.16 -15.26
C VAL A 330 -5.60 -8.57 -13.82
N ARG A 331 -4.95 -9.62 -13.29
CA ARG A 331 -5.17 -10.04 -11.90
C ARG A 331 -4.72 -8.96 -10.91
N THR A 332 -3.57 -8.34 -11.16
CA THR A 332 -3.06 -7.23 -10.35
C THR A 332 -4.03 -6.05 -10.35
N PHE A 333 -4.53 -5.66 -11.53
CA PHE A 333 -5.53 -4.60 -11.65
C PHE A 333 -6.82 -4.95 -10.90
N ILE A 334 -7.37 -6.15 -11.08
CA ILE A 334 -8.60 -6.55 -10.40
C ILE A 334 -8.40 -6.51 -8.87
N ALA A 335 -7.35 -7.17 -8.36
CA ALA A 335 -7.07 -7.28 -6.93
C ALA A 335 -6.83 -5.92 -6.26
N THR A 336 -6.18 -4.98 -6.97
CA THR A 336 -5.82 -3.68 -6.40
C THR A 336 -6.88 -2.60 -6.66
N GLN A 337 -7.59 -2.62 -7.80
CA GLN A 337 -8.45 -1.51 -8.23
C GLN A 337 -9.95 -1.80 -8.13
N LEU A 338 -10.37 -3.05 -8.35
CA LEU A 338 -11.78 -3.40 -8.51
C LEU A 338 -12.38 -4.05 -7.26
N MET A 339 -11.64 -4.94 -6.60
CA MET A 339 -12.16 -5.68 -5.46
C MET A 339 -12.48 -4.76 -4.27
N SER A 340 -13.59 -5.04 -3.62
CA SER A 340 -14.03 -4.36 -2.40
C SER A 340 -13.21 -4.80 -1.19
N VAL A 341 -13.25 -3.99 -0.12
CA VAL A 341 -12.60 -4.31 1.16
C VAL A 341 -13.17 -5.61 1.74
N GLU A 342 -14.47 -5.83 1.57
CA GLU A 342 -15.16 -7.04 2.00
C GLU A 342 -14.67 -8.30 1.26
N GLU A 343 -14.45 -8.21 -0.05
CA GLU A 343 -13.97 -9.34 -0.86
C GLU A 343 -12.52 -9.73 -0.53
N ILE A 344 -11.67 -8.76 -0.16
CA ILE A 344 -10.26 -9.03 0.18
C ILE A 344 -10.01 -9.21 1.68
N LYS A 345 -11.05 -9.10 2.53
CA LYS A 345 -10.92 -9.04 3.99
C LYS A 345 -10.14 -10.24 4.55
N GLN A 346 -10.48 -11.45 4.13
CA GLN A 346 -9.82 -12.68 4.61
C GLN A 346 -8.33 -12.69 4.24
N ALA A 347 -7.99 -12.41 2.98
CA ALA A 347 -6.60 -12.35 2.55
C ALA A 347 -5.82 -11.28 3.32
N LYS A 348 -6.41 -10.11 3.57
CA LYS A 348 -5.81 -9.05 4.40
C LYS A 348 -5.55 -9.50 5.84
N GLU A 349 -6.48 -10.23 6.46
CA GLU A 349 -6.31 -10.76 7.82
C GLU A 349 -5.21 -11.82 7.89
N ILE A 350 -5.09 -12.68 6.87
CA ILE A 350 -4.00 -13.66 6.76
C ILE A 350 -2.65 -12.95 6.59
N PHE A 351 -2.56 -12.00 5.67
CA PHE A 351 -1.33 -11.23 5.44
C PHE A 351 -0.81 -10.62 6.74
N LYS A 352 -1.66 -9.88 7.46
CA LYS A 352 -1.32 -9.24 8.75
C LYS A 352 -0.90 -10.20 9.86
N ALA A 353 -1.26 -11.46 9.74
CA ALA A 353 -0.95 -12.47 10.74
C ALA A 353 0.28 -13.31 10.36
N LEU A 354 0.63 -13.35 9.08
CA LEU A 354 1.91 -13.87 8.58
C LEU A 354 3.04 -12.84 8.73
N ASP A 355 2.74 -11.56 8.58
CA ASP A 355 3.66 -10.44 8.81
C ASP A 355 3.92 -10.29 10.32
N THR A 356 4.87 -11.05 10.82
CA THR A 356 5.15 -11.17 12.25
C THR A 356 6.01 -10.04 12.79
N ASN A 357 6.88 -9.49 11.93
CA ASN A 357 7.69 -8.32 12.28
C ASN A 357 6.91 -7.00 12.07
N GLY A 358 5.80 -7.04 11.35
CA GLY A 358 4.90 -5.91 11.10
C GLY A 358 5.47 -4.90 10.09
N ASP A 359 6.42 -5.28 9.24
CA ASP A 359 7.07 -4.37 8.30
C ASP A 359 6.25 -4.14 7.01
N GLY A 360 5.11 -4.84 6.87
CA GLY A 360 4.16 -4.63 5.78
C GLY A 360 4.44 -5.44 4.53
N LYS A 361 5.35 -6.41 4.59
CA LYS A 361 5.70 -7.37 3.53
C LYS A 361 5.93 -8.75 4.14
N LEU A 362 5.95 -9.80 3.31
CA LEU A 362 6.19 -11.16 3.81
C LEU A 362 7.54 -11.67 3.34
N SER A 363 8.40 -11.98 4.30
CA SER A 363 9.65 -12.70 4.06
C SER A 363 9.42 -14.19 3.82
N LYS A 364 10.43 -14.87 3.26
CA LYS A 364 10.43 -16.34 3.12
C LYS A 364 10.26 -17.01 4.47
N GLU A 365 10.96 -16.51 5.48
CA GLU A 365 10.94 -17.04 6.84
C GLU A 365 9.54 -16.95 7.45
N GLU A 366 8.84 -15.83 7.27
CA GLU A 366 7.47 -15.64 7.74
C GLU A 366 6.47 -16.58 7.06
N LEU A 367 6.60 -16.74 5.74
CA LEU A 367 5.80 -17.71 5.00
C LEU A 367 6.08 -19.13 5.47
N ILE A 368 7.34 -19.52 5.66
CA ILE A 368 7.72 -20.85 6.14
C ILE A 368 7.13 -21.11 7.53
N ILE A 369 7.20 -20.14 8.44
CA ILE A 369 6.60 -20.24 9.78
C ILE A 369 5.08 -20.43 9.65
N GLY A 370 4.42 -19.66 8.79
CA GLY A 370 2.99 -19.79 8.53
C GLY A 370 2.60 -21.18 8.02
N TYR A 371 3.28 -21.67 6.98
CA TYR A 371 3.04 -22.98 6.39
C TYR A 371 3.38 -24.13 7.35
N SER A 372 4.39 -23.98 8.19
CA SER A 372 4.77 -25.00 9.20
C SER A 372 3.69 -25.23 10.25
N GLY A 373 2.70 -24.33 10.36
CA GLY A 373 1.50 -24.54 11.18
C GLY A 373 0.53 -25.59 10.60
N ILE A 374 0.67 -25.95 9.32
CA ILE A 374 -0.24 -26.89 8.62
C ILE A 374 0.48 -28.07 7.91
N MET A 375 1.79 -27.99 7.70
CA MET A 375 2.58 -29.04 7.03
C MET A 375 3.98 -29.17 7.65
N SER A 376 4.78 -30.14 7.18
CA SER A 376 6.16 -30.30 7.63
C SER A 376 7.03 -29.11 7.20
N GLU A 377 8.08 -28.80 7.97
CA GLU A 377 9.00 -27.70 7.64
C GLU A 377 9.70 -27.91 6.28
N GLU A 378 10.08 -29.16 5.95
CA GLU A 378 10.67 -29.49 4.65
C GLU A 378 9.72 -29.23 3.47
N ASP A 379 8.43 -29.52 3.64
CA ASP A 379 7.41 -29.24 2.63
C ASP A 379 7.10 -27.74 2.57
N ALA A 380 7.05 -27.07 3.72
CA ALA A 380 6.86 -25.63 3.80
C ALA A 380 7.93 -24.87 3.00
N ILE A 381 9.21 -25.22 3.18
CA ILE A 381 10.33 -24.61 2.43
C ILE A 381 10.12 -24.76 0.92
N LYS A 382 9.83 -25.98 0.44
CA LYS A 382 9.59 -26.23 -1.00
C LYS A 382 8.40 -25.45 -1.53
N HIS A 383 7.32 -25.37 -0.75
CA HIS A 383 6.12 -24.60 -1.12
C HIS A 383 6.43 -23.11 -1.22
N VAL A 384 7.13 -22.55 -0.23
CA VAL A 384 7.50 -21.13 -0.20
C VAL A 384 8.44 -20.78 -1.34
N GLU A 385 9.45 -21.60 -1.63
CA GLU A 385 10.36 -21.35 -2.76
C GLU A 385 9.61 -21.23 -4.10
N ARG A 386 8.61 -22.09 -4.32
CA ARG A 386 7.77 -22.05 -5.52
C ARG A 386 6.83 -20.85 -5.53
N ILE A 387 6.25 -20.48 -4.39
CA ILE A 387 5.38 -19.29 -4.30
C ILE A 387 6.19 -18.04 -4.61
N MET A 388 7.37 -17.89 -4.00
CA MET A 388 8.24 -16.75 -4.28
C MET A 388 8.60 -16.66 -5.76
N SER A 389 8.96 -17.77 -6.42
CA SER A 389 9.31 -17.72 -7.85
C SER A 389 8.14 -17.39 -8.78
N GLN A 390 6.89 -17.44 -8.30
CA GLN A 390 5.68 -17.19 -9.09
C GLN A 390 4.98 -15.88 -8.73
N VAL A 391 5.06 -15.45 -7.46
CA VAL A 391 4.27 -14.32 -6.93
C VAL A 391 5.11 -13.06 -6.72
N ASP A 392 6.40 -13.19 -6.36
CA ASP A 392 7.37 -12.09 -6.22
C ASP A 392 7.75 -11.60 -7.63
N THR A 393 6.96 -10.66 -8.15
CA THR A 393 7.05 -10.22 -9.54
C THR A 393 8.22 -9.28 -9.79
N ASP A 394 8.60 -8.48 -8.79
CA ASP A 394 9.73 -7.56 -8.86
C ASP A 394 11.06 -8.19 -8.44
N ASN A 395 11.03 -9.43 -7.94
CA ASN A 395 12.18 -10.20 -7.45
C ASN A 395 12.93 -9.50 -6.32
N ASN A 396 12.20 -8.73 -5.49
CA ASN A 396 12.80 -8.03 -4.35
C ASN A 396 13.07 -8.97 -3.16
N GLY A 397 12.60 -10.22 -3.22
CA GLY A 397 12.81 -11.25 -2.20
C GLY A 397 11.73 -11.27 -1.10
N TYR A 398 10.69 -10.46 -1.23
CA TYR A 398 9.54 -10.36 -0.35
C TYR A 398 8.25 -10.45 -1.16
N LEU A 399 7.15 -10.86 -0.52
CA LEU A 399 5.83 -10.64 -1.10
C LEU A 399 5.26 -9.34 -0.57
N GLU A 400 5.06 -8.37 -1.46
CA GLU A 400 4.35 -7.14 -1.12
C GLU A 400 2.85 -7.41 -0.90
N TYR A 401 2.16 -6.44 -0.29
CA TYR A 401 0.74 -6.59 0.05
C TYR A 401 -0.14 -6.90 -1.17
N SER A 402 0.04 -6.17 -2.26
CA SER A 402 -0.75 -6.37 -3.48
C SER A 402 -0.40 -7.67 -4.21
N GLU A 403 0.87 -8.08 -4.19
CA GLU A 403 1.30 -9.36 -4.76
C GLU A 403 0.67 -10.53 -4.01
N PHE A 404 0.66 -10.45 -2.67
CA PHE A 404 -0.03 -11.42 -1.84
C PHE A 404 -1.53 -11.44 -2.16
N LEU A 405 -2.21 -10.29 -2.20
CA LEU A 405 -3.64 -10.23 -2.51
C LEU A 405 -3.99 -10.87 -3.85
N LYS A 406 -3.20 -10.56 -4.89
CA LYS A 406 -3.34 -11.10 -6.24
C LYS A 406 -3.35 -12.64 -6.26
N ALA A 407 -2.54 -13.26 -5.41
CA ALA A 407 -2.37 -14.71 -5.38
C ALA A 407 -3.21 -15.41 -4.29
N ALA A 408 -3.54 -14.72 -3.20
CA ALA A 408 -4.26 -15.27 -2.05
C ALA A 408 -5.78 -15.30 -2.25
N VAL A 409 -6.31 -14.40 -3.07
CA VAL A 409 -7.75 -14.30 -3.31
C VAL A 409 -8.23 -15.43 -4.22
N ASP A 410 -9.45 -15.90 -3.94
CA ASP A 410 -10.13 -16.95 -4.71
C ASP A 410 -10.26 -16.57 -6.20
N LYS A 411 -9.71 -17.40 -7.10
CA LYS A 411 -9.65 -17.14 -8.54
C LYS A 411 -11.04 -16.92 -9.14
N ASP A 412 -12.02 -17.75 -8.79
CA ASP A 412 -13.36 -17.68 -9.38
C ASP A 412 -14.09 -16.41 -8.93
N SER A 413 -13.91 -16.03 -7.65
CA SER A 413 -14.41 -14.76 -7.14
C SER A 413 -13.75 -13.56 -7.84
N MET A 414 -12.44 -13.61 -8.05
CA MET A 414 -11.67 -12.52 -8.67
C MET A 414 -11.99 -12.39 -10.17
N MET A 415 -11.98 -13.50 -10.90
CA MET A 415 -12.11 -13.57 -12.36
C MET A 415 -13.56 -13.73 -12.83
N ASN A 416 -14.51 -13.13 -12.13
CA ASN A 416 -15.90 -13.12 -12.57
C ASN A 416 -16.11 -12.21 -13.81
N THR A 417 -17.18 -12.44 -14.57
CA THR A 417 -17.50 -11.70 -15.81
C THR A 417 -17.50 -10.18 -15.62
N LYS A 418 -18.00 -9.68 -14.47
CA LYS A 418 -18.04 -8.24 -14.19
C LYS A 418 -16.61 -7.68 -14.08
N ASN A 419 -15.73 -8.35 -13.34
CA ASN A 419 -14.36 -7.91 -13.16
C ASN A 419 -13.55 -8.01 -14.45
N MET A 420 -13.69 -9.09 -15.22
CA MET A 420 -13.02 -9.25 -16.52
C MET A 420 -13.46 -8.17 -17.50
N LYS A 421 -14.76 -7.85 -17.57
CA LYS A 421 -15.25 -6.76 -18.40
C LYS A 421 -14.67 -5.40 -18.00
N HIS A 422 -14.60 -5.10 -16.70
CA HIS A 422 -14.00 -3.84 -16.24
C HIS A 422 -12.49 -3.79 -16.48
N ALA A 423 -11.80 -4.92 -16.39
CA ALA A 423 -10.39 -5.01 -16.77
C ALA A 423 -10.22 -4.80 -18.29
N PHE A 424 -11.08 -5.38 -19.13
CA PHE A 424 -11.07 -5.14 -20.57
C PHE A 424 -11.19 -3.64 -20.91
N GLU A 425 -12.14 -2.95 -20.27
CA GLU A 425 -12.36 -1.50 -20.45
C GLU A 425 -11.21 -0.61 -19.96
N LEU A 426 -10.26 -1.15 -19.19
CA LEU A 426 -9.02 -0.44 -18.83
C LEU A 426 -8.07 -0.37 -20.04
N PHE A 427 -7.99 -1.48 -20.78
CA PHE A 427 -7.14 -1.64 -21.95
C PHE A 427 -7.77 -1.03 -23.19
N ASP A 428 -9.06 -1.23 -23.44
CA ASP A 428 -9.81 -0.58 -24.53
C ASP A 428 -10.00 0.92 -24.24
N LYS A 429 -9.02 1.73 -24.63
CA LYS A 429 -8.94 3.17 -24.33
C LYS A 429 -9.92 3.94 -25.19
N ASP A 430 -10.00 3.62 -26.48
CA ASP A 430 -10.83 4.30 -27.46
C ASP A 430 -12.31 3.86 -27.40
N GLY A 431 -12.61 2.74 -26.74
CA GLY A 431 -13.95 2.21 -26.55
C GLY A 431 -14.52 1.53 -27.79
N ASN A 432 -13.66 1.06 -28.71
CA ASN A 432 -14.08 0.40 -29.94
C ASN A 432 -14.52 -1.06 -29.72
N GLY A 433 -14.33 -1.60 -28.51
CA GLY A 433 -14.71 -2.96 -28.12
C GLY A 433 -13.63 -4.01 -28.38
N LYS A 434 -12.40 -3.58 -28.67
CA LYS A 434 -11.22 -4.40 -28.92
C LYS A 434 -9.98 -3.77 -28.29
N ILE A 435 -8.95 -4.57 -28.06
CA ILE A 435 -7.67 -4.10 -27.49
C ILE A 435 -6.58 -4.25 -28.55
N SER A 436 -5.96 -3.13 -28.90
CA SER A 436 -4.81 -3.05 -29.80
C SER A 436 -3.47 -3.26 -29.08
N ALA A 437 -2.41 -3.52 -29.84
CA ALA A 437 -1.05 -3.62 -29.30
C ALA A 437 -0.56 -2.28 -28.71
N GLU A 438 -0.95 -1.17 -29.33
CA GLU A 438 -0.67 0.19 -28.85
C GLU A 438 -1.37 0.46 -27.50
N GLU A 439 -2.61 0.02 -27.31
CA GLU A 439 -3.32 0.16 -26.04
C GLU A 439 -2.73 -0.72 -24.93
N LEU A 440 -2.34 -1.97 -25.23
CA LEU A 440 -1.60 -2.80 -24.27
C LEU A 440 -0.31 -2.10 -23.83
N LYS A 441 0.41 -1.52 -24.79
CA LYS A 441 1.62 -0.74 -24.52
C LYS A 441 1.30 0.45 -23.62
N GLU A 442 0.30 1.27 -23.93
CA GLU A 442 -0.05 2.44 -23.12
C GLU A 442 -0.41 2.10 -21.66
N VAL A 443 -1.04 0.94 -21.42
CA VAL A 443 -1.45 0.53 -20.06
C VAL A 443 -0.34 -0.18 -19.29
N LEU A 444 0.49 -0.99 -19.96
CA LEU A 444 1.44 -1.88 -19.30
C LEU A 444 2.90 -1.43 -19.43
N GLN A 445 3.17 -0.47 -20.30
CA GLN A 445 4.49 0.13 -20.39
C GLN A 445 4.73 0.96 -19.12
N GLY A 446 5.57 0.42 -18.24
CA GLY A 446 6.11 1.16 -17.11
C GLY A 446 7.08 2.27 -17.56
N ASP A 447 7.88 2.76 -16.62
CA ASP A 447 8.81 3.88 -16.87
C ASP A 447 9.92 3.55 -17.89
N GLU A 448 10.26 2.26 -18.06
CA GLU A 448 11.21 1.82 -19.07
C GLU A 448 10.51 1.35 -20.36
N PRO A 449 10.87 1.89 -21.54
CA PRO A 449 10.32 1.45 -22.81
C PRO A 449 10.76 0.03 -23.17
N LEU A 450 9.79 -0.84 -23.45
CA LEU A 450 9.99 -2.19 -23.97
C LEU A 450 10.06 -2.22 -25.50
N ASP A 451 10.55 -3.33 -26.05
CA ASP A 451 10.51 -3.59 -27.49
C ASP A 451 9.04 -3.64 -27.97
N GLU A 452 8.71 -2.84 -28.98
CA GLU A 452 7.35 -2.75 -29.54
C GLU A 452 6.82 -4.10 -30.06
N ASN A 453 7.71 -5.02 -30.44
CA ASN A 453 7.32 -6.34 -30.92
C ASN A 453 6.70 -7.22 -29.83
N ILE A 454 6.95 -6.93 -28.54
CA ILE A 454 6.40 -7.71 -27.43
C ILE A 454 4.87 -7.60 -27.42
N TRP A 455 4.33 -6.40 -27.61
CA TRP A 455 2.88 -6.18 -27.57
C TRP A 455 2.16 -6.82 -28.75
N LYS A 456 2.76 -6.76 -29.93
CA LYS A 456 2.25 -7.47 -31.12
C LYS A 456 2.22 -8.97 -30.91
N GLN A 457 3.27 -9.54 -30.31
CA GLN A 457 3.31 -10.96 -29.98
C GLN A 457 2.26 -11.37 -28.95
N VAL A 458 1.92 -10.49 -28.00
CA VAL A 458 0.82 -10.74 -27.05
C VAL A 458 -0.51 -10.76 -27.80
N VAL A 459 -0.79 -9.77 -28.65
CA VAL A 459 -2.03 -9.75 -29.45
C VAL A 459 -2.14 -10.99 -30.34
N GLU A 460 -1.10 -11.33 -31.10
CA GLU A 460 -1.07 -12.51 -31.98
C GLU A 460 -1.31 -13.83 -31.24
N GLN A 461 -0.99 -13.92 -29.94
CA GLN A 461 -1.25 -15.12 -29.14
C GLN A 461 -2.73 -15.26 -28.72
N LEU A 462 -3.47 -14.17 -28.65
CA LEU A 462 -4.83 -14.10 -28.14
C LEU A 462 -5.88 -13.92 -29.24
N ASP A 463 -5.49 -13.32 -30.36
CA ASP A 463 -6.32 -13.06 -31.53
C ASP A 463 -6.67 -14.38 -32.26
N VAL A 464 -7.84 -14.94 -31.92
CA VAL A 464 -8.33 -16.20 -32.50
C VAL A 464 -8.92 -15.95 -33.88
N ASN A 465 -9.51 -14.77 -34.08
CA ASN A 465 -10.23 -14.42 -35.30
C ASN A 465 -9.32 -13.87 -36.43
N GLY A 466 -8.09 -13.48 -36.10
CA GLY A 466 -7.05 -13.01 -37.00
C GLY A 466 -7.20 -11.56 -37.45
N ASP A 467 -7.90 -10.72 -36.69
CA ASP A 467 -8.14 -9.31 -37.03
C ASP A 467 -7.06 -8.34 -36.55
N GLY A 468 -6.08 -8.83 -35.79
CA GLY A 468 -4.95 -8.08 -35.27
C GLY A 468 -5.23 -7.32 -33.97
N GLU A 469 -6.36 -7.59 -33.31
CA GLU A 469 -6.79 -7.00 -32.04
C GLU A 469 -7.36 -8.11 -31.12
N ILE A 470 -7.67 -7.78 -29.86
CA ILE A 470 -8.26 -8.74 -28.89
C ILE A 470 -9.68 -8.29 -28.55
N ASP A 471 -10.70 -9.07 -28.89
CA ASP A 471 -12.08 -8.80 -28.49
C ASP A 471 -12.39 -9.29 -27.06
N LEU A 472 -13.54 -8.88 -26.50
CA LEU A 472 -13.92 -9.27 -25.13
C LEU A 472 -14.06 -10.79 -24.95
N ALA A 473 -14.53 -11.51 -25.96
CA ALA A 473 -14.72 -12.96 -25.87
C ALA A 473 -13.36 -13.68 -25.88
N GLU A 474 -12.42 -13.23 -26.71
CA GLU A 474 -11.03 -13.70 -26.74
C GLU A 474 -10.34 -13.41 -25.40
N PHE A 475 -10.51 -12.21 -24.86
CA PHE A 475 -9.98 -11.80 -23.58
C PHE A 475 -10.52 -12.65 -22.42
N GLU A 476 -11.83 -12.86 -22.33
CA GLU A 476 -12.45 -13.70 -21.29
C GLU A 476 -12.04 -15.17 -21.43
N ALA A 477 -11.99 -15.70 -22.66
CA ALA A 477 -11.57 -17.08 -22.91
C ALA A 477 -10.11 -17.29 -22.49
N PHE A 478 -9.23 -16.34 -22.83
CA PHE A 478 -7.83 -16.37 -22.44
C PHE A 478 -7.65 -16.36 -20.92
N LEU A 479 -8.34 -15.47 -20.22
CA LEU A 479 -8.23 -15.33 -18.76
C LEU A 479 -8.76 -16.53 -17.98
N ASN A 480 -9.81 -17.19 -18.49
CA ASN A 480 -10.40 -18.39 -17.89
C ASN A 480 -9.69 -19.68 -18.31
N GLY A 481 -8.98 -19.67 -19.44
CA GLY A 481 -8.17 -20.78 -19.89
C GLY A 481 -7.08 -21.14 -18.88
N ASN A 482 -6.89 -22.44 -18.67
CA ASN A 482 -5.67 -22.94 -18.03
C ASN A 482 -4.51 -22.71 -19.00
N ASP A 483 -3.34 -22.37 -18.44
CA ASP A 483 -2.10 -22.20 -19.21
C ASP A 483 -1.67 -23.50 -19.91
#